data_AF-A0AA90K9G6-F1
#
_entry.id   AF-A0AA90K9G6-F1
#
_cell.length_a   1.000
_cell.length_b   1.000
_cell.length_c   1.000
_cell.angle_alpha   90.00
_cell.angle_beta   90.00
_cell.angle_gamma   90.00
#
_symmetry.space_group_name_H-M   'P 1'
#
loop_
_entity.id
_entity.type
_entity.pdbx_description
1 polymer ?
#
loop_
_entity_poly.entity_id
_entity_poly.type
_entity_poly.pdbx_seq_one_letter_code
_entity_poly.pdbx_strand_id
1 'polypeptide(L)' 'MQTPHPPALRKLITRYETLRAAYVTAGDPQARSVMNEAAYTLCLATGTRDVDTALLVGQHRLSGPKS' A
#
# COMPACT_ATOMS: atom_id res chain seq x y z
N MET A 1 5.80 17.91 -3.37
CA MET A 1 5.29 16.55 -3.09
C MET A 1 6.18 15.57 -3.84
N GLN A 2 6.83 14.63 -3.14
CA GLN A 2 7.68 13.63 -3.80
C GLN A 2 6.79 12.49 -4.29
N THR A 3 6.66 12.33 -5.60
CA THR A 3 5.97 11.19 -6.19
C THR A 3 6.79 9.94 -5.89
N PRO A 4 6.21 8.88 -5.30
CA PRO A 4 6.95 7.64 -5.08
C PRO A 4 7.39 7.07 -6.43
N HIS A 5 8.66 6.70 -6.54
CA HIS A 5 9.16 5.99 -7.72
C HIS A 5 8.30 4.72 -7.93
N PRO A 6 7.86 4.40 -9.17
CA PRO A 6 6.94 3.27 -9.44
C PRO A 6 7.37 1.92 -8.82
N PRO A 7 8.67 1.55 -8.80
CA PRO A 7 9.12 0.33 -8.13
C PRO A 7 8.90 0.34 -6.61
N ALA A 8 9.04 1.49 -5.96
CA ALA A 8 8.81 1.64 -4.53
C ALA A 8 7.31 1.52 -4.20
N LEU A 9 6.45 2.11 -5.04
CA LEU A 9 5.00 2.03 -4.88
C LEU A 9 4.49 0.59 -5.02
N ARG A 10 4.98 -0.17 -6.02
CA ARG A 10 4.63 -1.59 -6.19
C ARG A 10 5.03 -2.42 -4.97
N LYS A 11 6.24 -2.19 -4.44
CA LYS A 11 6.71 -2.87 -3.22
C LYS A 11 5.82 -2.57 -2.01
N LEU A 12 5.39 -1.32 -1.84
CA LEU A 12 4.50 -0.92 -0.75
C LEU A 12 3.13 -1.61 -0.85
N ILE A 13 2.52 -1.63 -2.04
CA ILE A 13 1.24 -2.31 -2.27
C ILE A 13 1.35 -3.80 -1.96
N THR A 14 2.36 -4.49 -2.52
CA THR A 14 2.57 -5.92 -2.27
C THR A 14 2.80 -6.21 -0.78
N ARG A 15 3.59 -5.39 -0.08
CA ARG A 15 3.85 -5.55 1.35
C ARG A 15 2.55 -5.43 2.17
N TYR A 16 1.73 -4.43 1.88
CA TYR A 16 0.45 -4.24 2.57
C TYR A 16 -0.50 -5.42 2.36
N GLU A 17 -0.68 -5.87 1.11
CA GLU A 17 -1.57 -7.00 0.78
C GLU A 17 -1.14 -8.30 1.46
N THR A 18 0.17 -8.61 1.46
CA THR A 18 0.70 -9.80 2.14
C THR A 18 0.44 -9.75 3.65
N LEU A 19 0.67 -8.60 4.28
CA LEU A 19 0.43 -8.42 5.72
C LEU A 19 -1.07 -8.47 6.05
N ARG A 20 -1.92 -7.92 5.18
CA ARG A 20 -3.38 -8.00 5.33
C ARG A 20 -3.88 -9.44 5.27
N ALA A 21 -3.39 -10.22 4.31
CA ALA A 21 -3.71 -11.65 4.22
C ALA A 21 -3.25 -12.42 5.46
N ALA A 22 -2.04 -12.15 5.95
CA ALA A 22 -1.52 -12.75 7.18
C ALA A 22 -2.35 -12.38 8.42
N TYR A 23 -2.71 -11.10 8.57
CA TYR A 23 -3.54 -10.63 9.67
C TYR A 23 -4.94 -11.26 9.64
N VAL A 24 -5.59 -11.33 8.47
CA VAL A 24 -6.91 -11.96 8.32
C VAL A 24 -6.86 -13.45 8.65
N THR A 25 -5.77 -14.13 8.28
CA THR A 25 -5.64 -15.59 8.46
C THR A 25 -5.23 -15.97 9.88
N ALA A 26 -4.26 -15.27 10.47
CA ALA A 26 -3.63 -15.64 11.73
C ALA A 26 -4.03 -14.75 12.92
N GLY A 27 -4.69 -13.61 12.68
CA GLY A 27 -5.03 -12.65 13.74
C GLY A 27 -3.80 -12.02 14.42
N ASP A 28 -2.63 -12.11 13.79
CA ASP A 28 -1.36 -11.73 14.43
C ASP A 28 -1.30 -10.21 14.70
N PRO A 29 -1.22 -9.78 15.98
CA PRO A 29 -1.13 -8.37 16.34
C PRO A 29 0.18 -7.72 15.85
N GLN A 30 1.26 -8.48 15.68
CA GLN A 30 2.50 -7.97 15.11
C GLN A 30 2.34 -7.69 13.61
N ALA A 31 1.73 -8.61 12.86
CA ALA A 31 1.32 -8.38 11.47
C ALA A 31 0.42 -7.15 11.33
N ARG A 32 -0.53 -6.94 12.27
CA ARG A 32 -1.39 -5.75 12.28
C ARG A 32 -0.61 -4.44 12.40
N SER A 33 0.39 -4.39 13.29
CA SER A 33 1.20 -3.17 13.49
C SER A 33 2.00 -2.83 12.22
N VAL A 34 2.66 -3.83 11.63
CA VAL A 34 3.45 -3.62 10.41
C VAL A 34 2.54 -3.32 9.21
N MET A 35 1.35 -3.91 9.15
CA MET A 35 0.33 -3.59 8.14
C MET A 35 -0.10 -2.12 8.23
N ASN A 36 -0.35 -1.61 9.44
CA ASN A 36 -0.73 -0.21 9.65
C ASN A 36 0.37 0.78 9.27
N GLU A 37 1.64 0.44 9.52
CA GLU A 37 2.79 1.25 9.08
C GLU A 37 2.87 1.32 7.54
N ALA A 38 2.68 0.17 6.88
CA ALA A 38 2.65 0.09 5.42
C ALA A 38 1.46 0.89 4.85
N ALA A 39 0.28 0.82 5.49
CA ALA A 39 -0.90 1.59 5.13
C ALA A 39 -0.64 3.10 5.23
N TYR A 40 -0.09 3.56 6.35
CA TYR A 40 0.25 4.96 6.56
C TYR A 40 1.22 5.48 5.50
N THR A 41 2.27 4.71 5.21
CA THR A 41 3.26 5.05 4.18
C THR A 41 2.62 5.11 2.79
N LEU A 42 1.71 4.17 2.47
CA LEU A 42 1.00 4.15 1.20
C LEU A 42 0.08 5.37 1.04
N CYS A 43 -0.65 5.74 2.09
CA CYS A 43 -1.48 6.95 2.12
C CYS A 43 -0.66 8.21 1.84
N LEU A 44 0.48 8.37 2.52
CA LEU A 44 1.38 9.51 2.27
C LEU A 44 1.93 9.52 0.84
N ALA A 45 2.39 8.37 0.35
CA ALA A 45 2.98 8.24 -0.98
C ALA A 45 1.96 8.49 -2.11
N THR A 46 0.68 8.21 -1.85
CA THR A 46 -0.41 8.41 -2.83
C THR A 46 -1.11 9.75 -2.66
N GLY A 47 -0.93 10.43 -1.53
CA GLY A 47 -1.60 11.68 -1.18
C GLY A 47 -3.05 11.48 -0.75
N THR A 48 -3.37 10.32 -0.17
CA THR A 48 -4.72 9.96 0.31
C THR A 48 -4.77 9.90 1.84
N ARG A 49 -5.98 9.76 2.39
CA ARG A 49 -6.22 9.69 3.84
C ARG A 49 -6.63 8.29 4.31
N ASP A 50 -6.88 7.40 3.37
CA ASP A 50 -7.45 6.08 3.57
C ASP A 50 -6.70 5.06 2.69
N VAL A 51 -6.54 3.85 3.21
CA VAL A 51 -5.71 2.81 2.59
C VAL A 51 -6.39 2.16 1.39
N ASP A 52 -7.72 2.00 1.41
CA ASP A 52 -8.45 1.48 0.25
C ASP A 52 -8.34 2.46 -0.92
N THR A 53 -8.50 3.76 -0.64
CA THR A 53 -8.27 4.83 -1.63
C THR A 53 -6.81 4.86 -2.10
N ALA A 54 -5.85 4.65 -1.18
CA ALA A 54 -4.44 4.61 -1.50
C ALA A 54 -4.10 3.46 -2.46
N LEU A 55 -4.69 2.28 -2.25
CA LEU A 55 -4.52 1.12 -3.12
C LEU A 55 -5.04 1.39 -4.53
N LEU A 56 -6.24 1.98 -4.65
CA LEU A 56 -6.83 2.32 -5.95
C LEU A 56 -5.97 3.31 -6.73
N VAL A 57 -5.55 4.41 -6.08
CA VAL A 57 -4.66 5.42 -6.68
C VAL A 57 -3.31 4.79 -7.04
N GLY A 58 -2.78 3.95 -6.17
CA GLY A 58 -1.50 3.28 -6.36
C GLY A 58 -1.52 2.34 -7.57
N GLN A 59 -2.53 1.48 -7.68
CA GLN A 59 -2.74 0.57 -8.80
C GLN A 59 -2.94 1.32 -10.12
N HIS A 60 -3.68 2.43 -10.10
CA HIS A 60 -3.87 3.28 -11.28
C HIS A 60 -2.54 3.88 -11.76
N ARG A 61 -1.70 4.40 -10.85
CA ARG A 61 -0.37 4.94 -11.18
C ARG A 61 0.60 3.89 -11.72
N LEU A 62 0.50 2.65 -11.25
CA LEU A 62 1.30 1.52 -11.78
C LEU A 62 0.78 1.04 -13.13
N SER A 63 -0.52 1.21 -13.38
CA SER A 63 -1.19 0.89 -14.64
C SER A 63 -1.12 2.03 -15.64
N GLY A 64 -0.12 2.92 -15.53
CA GLY A 64 0.08 4.08 -16.42
C GLY A 64 -0.16 3.74 -17.90
N PRO A 65 -0.54 4.74 -18.72
CA PRO A 65 -1.11 4.50 -20.04
C PRO A 65 -0.27 3.47 -20.81
N LYS A 66 -0.93 2.41 -21.29
CA LYS A 66 -0.31 1.50 -22.26
C LYS A 66 0.04 2.36 -23.49
N SER A 67 1.31 2.75 -23.61
CA SER A 67 1.86 3.24 -24.88
C SER A 67 1.92 2.10 -25.89
#